data_AF-A0A7K2QC03-F1
#
_entry.id   AF-A0A7K2QC03-F1
#
_cell.length_a   1.000
_cell.length_b   1.000
_cell.length_c   1.000
_cell.angle_alpha   90.00
_cell.angle_beta   90.00
_cell.angle_gamma   90.00
#
_symmetry.space_group_name_H-M   'P 1'
#
loop_
_entity.id
_entity.type
_entity.pdbx_description
1 polymer ?
#
loop_
_entity_poly.entity_id
_entity_poly.type
_entity_poly.pdbx_seq_one_letter_code
_entity_poly.pdbx_strand_id
1 'polypeptide(L)'
;EVVMIGAVGADEFGVRLRSALTAAGVETAALRTVEGASGTAHITVDDEGSNSIVVIPGANGSVTGLEAGDAARIGAVDLLLLQLELPMEAVLAGAAAARAQGVRTVLTPAPARPLPRELLELVD
;
A
#
# COMPACT_ATOMS: atom_id res chain seq x y z
N GLU A 1 -16.28 -4.67 4.89
CA GLU A 1 -15.84 -4.76 3.48
C GLU A 1 -14.40 -4.26 3.42
N VAL A 2 -13.59 -4.73 2.47
CA VAL A 2 -12.17 -4.33 2.35
C VAL A 2 -11.91 -3.82 0.94
N VAL A 3 -11.32 -2.63 0.83
CA VAL A 3 -10.89 -2.01 -0.42
C VAL A 3 -9.38 -1.89 -0.42
N MET A 4 -8.73 -2.26 -1.52
CA MET A 4 -7.27 -2.09 -1.68
C MET A 4 -6.98 -0.88 -2.57
N ILE A 5 -6.29 0.11 -2.01
CA ILE A 5 -5.69 1.23 -2.76
C ILE A 5 -4.19 0.93 -2.91
N GLY A 6 -3.70 0.95 -4.15
CA GLY A 6 -2.30 0.65 -4.45
C GLY A 6 -2.10 0.44 -5.95
N ALA A 7 -0.99 -0.19 -6.34
CA ALA A 7 -0.74 -0.49 -7.75
C ALA A 7 -0.11 -1.88 -7.94
N VAL A 8 -0.46 -2.53 -9.04
CA VAL A 8 0.25 -3.69 -9.60
C VAL A 8 0.78 -3.34 -10.99
N GLY A 9 1.79 -4.07 -11.45
CA GLY A 9 2.31 -3.91 -12.81
C GLY A 9 1.34 -4.45 -13.86
N ALA A 10 1.55 -4.07 -15.12
CA ALA A 10 0.89 -4.65 -16.28
C ALA A 10 1.48 -6.02 -16.69
N ASP A 11 2.34 -6.59 -15.85
CA ASP A 11 2.95 -7.90 -16.02
C ASP A 11 2.00 -9.06 -15.62
N GLU A 12 2.42 -10.29 -15.89
CA GLU A 12 1.64 -11.47 -15.51
C GLU A 12 1.40 -11.58 -14.00
N PHE A 13 2.34 -11.08 -13.18
CA PHE A 13 2.17 -11.06 -11.74
C PHE A 13 1.02 -10.15 -11.32
N GLY A 14 0.88 -8.97 -11.92
CA GLY A 14 -0.20 -8.05 -11.59
C GLY A 14 -1.59 -8.63 -11.85
N VAL A 15 -1.76 -9.37 -12.95
CA VAL A 15 -3.01 -10.11 -13.24
C VAL A 15 -3.29 -11.15 -12.16
N ARG A 16 -2.28 -11.93 -11.75
CA ARG A 16 -2.41 -12.97 -10.72
C ARG A 16 -2.71 -12.37 -9.34
N LEU A 17 -2.01 -11.30 -8.96
CA LEU A 17 -2.17 -10.59 -7.69
C LEU A 17 -3.59 -10.02 -7.55
N ARG A 18 -4.08 -9.30 -8.57
CA ARG A 18 -5.45 -8.78 -8.60
C ARG A 18 -6.50 -9.89 -8.49
N SER A 19 -6.29 -10.98 -9.23
CA SER A 19 -7.20 -12.13 -9.22
C SER A 19 -7.25 -12.78 -7.84
N ALA A 20 -6.10 -12.94 -7.16
CA ALA A 20 -6.04 -13.48 -5.81
C ALA A 20 -6.76 -12.59 -4.79
N LEU A 21 -6.58 -11.27 -4.87
CA LEU A 21 -7.29 -10.30 -4.01
C LEU A 21 -8.81 -10.38 -4.21
N THR A 22 -9.26 -10.40 -5.47
CA THR A 22 -10.69 -10.49 -5.80
C THR A 22 -11.29 -11.81 -5.32
N ALA A 23 -10.57 -12.93 -5.51
CA ALA A 23 -10.98 -14.24 -5.02
C ALA A 23 -11.07 -14.31 -3.48
N ALA A 24 -10.28 -13.49 -2.77
CA ALA A 24 -10.34 -13.34 -1.32
C ALA A 24 -11.44 -12.37 -0.85
N GLY A 25 -12.24 -11.79 -1.75
CA GLY A 25 -13.31 -10.85 -1.42
C GLY A 25 -12.85 -9.42 -1.19
N VAL A 26 -11.65 -9.05 -1.64
CA VAL A 26 -11.15 -7.67 -1.60
C VAL A 26 -11.65 -6.91 -2.84
N GLU A 27 -12.21 -5.73 -2.63
CA GLU A 27 -12.56 -4.80 -3.70
C GLU A 27 -11.27 -4.23 -4.32
N THR A 28 -11.13 -4.32 -5.64
CA THR A 28 -9.89 -3.92 -6.37
C THR A 28 -10.08 -2.82 -7.42
N ALA A 29 -11.21 -2.12 -7.46
CA ALA A 29 -11.42 -0.98 -8.35
C ALA A 29 -10.44 0.18 -8.07
N ALA A 30 -9.94 0.30 -6.84
CA ALA A 30 -8.89 1.27 -6.50
C ALA A 30 -7.46 0.71 -6.56
N LEU A 31 -7.30 -0.58 -6.89
CA LEU A 31 -6.00 -1.15 -7.19
C LEU A 31 -5.66 -0.82 -8.64
N ARG A 32 -4.65 0.00 -8.85
CA ARG A 32 -4.26 0.49 -10.17
C ARG A 32 -3.43 -0.55 -10.91
N THR A 33 -3.44 -0.51 -12.24
CA THR A 33 -2.49 -1.23 -13.08
C THR A 33 -1.62 -0.19 -13.77
N VAL A 34 -0.30 -0.28 -13.58
CA VAL A 34 0.67 0.66 -14.16
C VAL A 34 1.62 -0.08 -15.11
N GLU A 35 2.15 0.62 -16.11
CA GLU A 35 3.15 0.06 -17.02
C GLU A 35 4.38 -0.44 -16.26
N GLY A 36 4.93 -1.58 -16.69
CA GLY A 36 6.09 -2.21 -16.06
C GLY A 36 5.75 -3.34 -15.08
N ALA A 37 6.72 -3.68 -14.24
CA ALA A 37 6.66 -4.85 -13.36
C ALA A 37 5.94 -4.55 -12.03
N SER A 38 5.26 -5.56 -11.48
CA SER A 38 4.78 -5.57 -10.11
C SER A 38 5.96 -5.53 -9.13
N GLY A 39 5.73 -5.03 -7.91
CA GLY A 39 6.76 -5.05 -6.88
C GLY A 39 7.17 -6.48 -6.50
N THR A 40 8.46 -6.70 -6.27
CA THR A 40 9.01 -8.01 -5.88
C THR A 40 9.90 -7.91 -4.66
N ALA A 41 10.02 -9.03 -3.95
CA ALA A 41 11.02 -9.23 -2.91
C ALA A 41 11.79 -10.52 -3.22
N HIS A 42 13.11 -10.42 -3.30
CA HIS A 42 14.00 -11.55 -3.46
C HIS A 42 14.50 -11.95 -2.08
N ILE A 43 13.99 -13.08 -1.59
CA ILE A 43 14.29 -13.59 -0.25
C ILE A 43 15.22 -14.79 -0.42
N THR A 44 16.40 -14.70 0.17
CA THR A 44 17.37 -15.80 0.25
C THR A 44 17.56 -16.17 1.71
N VAL A 45 17.59 -17.48 1.99
CA VAL A 45 17.81 -18.02 3.34
C VAL A 45 19.17 -18.71 3.36
N ASP A 46 20.03 -18.37 4.31
CA ASP A 46 21.31 -19.07 4.48
C ASP A 46 21.14 -20.40 5.24
N ASP A 47 22.23 -21.17 5.34
CA ASP A 47 22.23 -22.47 6.00
C ASP A 47 21.94 -22.39 7.50
N GLU A 48 22.08 -21.20 8.11
CA GLU A 48 21.77 -20.93 9.51
C GLU A 48 20.29 -20.52 9.70
N GLY A 49 19.54 -20.34 8.62
CA GLY A 49 18.13 -19.94 8.63
C GLY A 49 17.91 -18.42 8.62
N SER A 50 18.94 -17.62 8.37
CA SER A 50 18.83 -16.16 8.29
C SER A 50 18.29 -15.70 6.94
N ASN A 51 17.37 -14.73 6.95
CA ASN A 51 16.80 -14.15 5.74
C ASN A 51 17.61 -12.92 5.29
N SER A 52 17.97 -12.89 4.01
CA SER A 52 18.36 -11.67 3.29
C SER A 52 17.28 -11.33 2.27
N ILE A 53 16.79 -10.09 2.30
CA ILE A 53 15.64 -9.63 1.51
C ILE A 53 16.06 -8.42 0.69
N VAL A 54 15.95 -8.53 -0.64
CA VAL A 54 16.12 -7.41 -1.57
C VAL A 54 14.76 -7.04 -2.15
N VAL A 55 14.31 -5.81 -1.87
CA VAL A 55 12.99 -5.31 -2.34
C VAL A 55 13.17 -4.47 -3.59
N ILE A 56 12.36 -4.74 -4.61
CA ILE A 56 12.22 -3.94 -5.82
C ILE A 56 10.78 -3.40 -5.84
N PRO A 57 10.57 -2.09 -5.61
CA PRO A 57 9.22 -1.54 -5.46
C PRO A 57 8.30 -1.78 -6.67
N GLY A 58 8.84 -1.78 -7.89
CA GLY A 58 8.05 -1.90 -9.12
C GLY A 58 6.89 -0.88 -9.14
N ALA A 59 5.71 -1.35 -9.49
CA ALA A 59 4.46 -0.58 -9.46
C ALA A 59 4.18 0.16 -8.14
N ASN A 60 4.57 -0.39 -6.99
CA ASN A 60 4.35 0.29 -5.70
C ASN A 60 5.10 1.63 -5.64
N GLY A 61 6.27 1.70 -6.28
CA GLY A 61 7.10 2.91 -6.34
C GLY A 61 6.48 4.05 -7.14
N SER A 62 5.45 3.80 -7.97
CA SER A 62 4.75 4.85 -8.71
C SER A 62 3.55 5.43 -7.95
N VAL A 63 3.18 4.87 -6.80
CA VAL A 63 2.07 5.39 -5.99
C VAL A 63 2.58 6.53 -5.13
N THR A 64 2.62 7.74 -5.70
CA THR A 64 3.11 8.95 -5.01
C THR A 64 2.00 9.81 -4.42
N GLY A 65 0.75 9.35 -4.48
CA GLY A 65 -0.40 10.10 -3.97
C GLY A 65 -1.73 9.44 -4.25
N LEU A 66 -2.79 10.13 -3.83
CA LEU A 66 -4.17 9.76 -4.10
C LEU A 66 -4.56 10.13 -5.53
N GLU A 67 -5.39 9.30 -6.14
CA GLU A 67 -6.04 9.57 -7.43
C GLU A 67 -7.52 9.94 -7.24
N ALA A 68 -8.17 10.29 -8.36
CA ALA A 68 -9.58 10.65 -8.37
C ALA A 68 -10.44 9.53 -7.77
N GLY A 69 -11.19 9.85 -6.72
CA GLY A 69 -12.08 8.92 -6.04
C GLY A 69 -11.46 8.25 -4.81
N ASP A 70 -10.13 8.20 -4.66
CA ASP A 70 -9.50 7.55 -3.50
C ASP A 70 -9.91 8.20 -2.18
N ALA A 71 -9.90 9.54 -2.12
CA ALA A 71 -10.33 10.25 -0.92
C ALA A 71 -11.78 9.91 -0.55
N ALA A 72 -12.69 9.83 -1.53
CA ALA A 72 -14.09 9.46 -1.29
C ALA A 72 -14.23 8.00 -0.80
N ARG A 73 -13.39 7.08 -1.32
CA ARG A 73 -13.35 5.69 -0.83
C ARG A 73 -12.84 5.61 0.59
N ILE A 74 -11.79 6.36 0.93
CA ILE A 74 -11.28 6.46 2.29
C ILE A 74 -12.37 6.95 3.24
N GLY A 75 -13.14 7.99 2.88
CA GLY A 75 -14.25 8.48 3.72
C GLY A 75 -15.44 7.54 3.88
N ALA A 76 -15.52 6.48 3.07
CA ALA A 76 -16.61 5.53 3.10
C ALA A 76 -16.31 4.29 3.97
N VAL A 77 -15.12 4.20 4.58
CA VAL A 77 -14.72 3.08 5.44
C VAL A 77 -14.53 3.49 6.90
N ASP A 78 -14.62 2.53 7.82
CA ASP A 78 -14.42 2.79 9.25
C ASP A 78 -12.94 2.96 9.64
N LEU A 79 -12.03 2.36 8.85
CA LEU A 79 -10.61 2.27 9.17
C LEU A 79 -9.75 2.27 7.90
N LEU A 80 -8.69 3.06 7.92
CA LEU A 80 -7.58 3.03 6.96
C LEU A 80 -6.38 2.31 7.58
N LEU A 81 -5.92 1.24 6.95
CA LEU A 81 -4.70 0.51 7.33
C LEU A 81 -3.56 0.86 6.37
N LEU A 82 -2.43 1.33 6.90
CA LEU A 82 -1.26 1.74 6.13
C LEU A 82 -0.02 0.92 6.50
N GLN A 83 0.91 0.79 5.56
CA GLN A 83 2.28 0.31 5.75
C GLN A 83 3.28 1.30 5.09
N LEU A 84 4.57 1.01 5.12
CA LEU A 84 5.64 1.92 4.63
C LEU A 84 6.33 1.43 3.35
N GLU A 85 5.63 0.59 2.56
CA GLU A 85 6.13 0.03 1.30
C GLU A 85 5.76 0.88 0.06
N LEU A 86 4.93 1.91 0.24
CA LEU A 86 4.69 2.95 -0.76
C LEU A 86 5.61 4.16 -0.48
N PRO A 87 5.83 5.04 -1.49
CA PRO A 87 6.39 6.37 -1.27
C PRO A 87 5.71 7.11 -0.11
N MET A 88 6.50 7.82 0.71
CA MET A 88 6.03 8.44 1.96
C MET A 88 4.94 9.48 1.71
N GLU A 89 5.02 10.17 0.59
CA GLU A 89 4.03 11.15 0.13
C GLU A 89 2.63 10.54 -0.05
N ALA A 90 2.53 9.29 -0.50
CA ALA A 90 1.24 8.60 -0.61
C ALA A 90 0.69 8.17 0.76
N VAL A 91 1.57 7.71 1.65
CA VAL A 91 1.21 7.36 3.03
C VAL A 91 0.65 8.59 3.76
N LEU A 92 1.33 9.73 3.64
CA LEU A 92 0.88 11.01 4.20
C LEU A 92 -0.44 11.47 3.59
N ALA A 93 -0.58 11.40 2.26
CA ALA A 93 -1.80 11.81 1.58
C ALA A 93 -3.01 10.96 2.01
N GLY A 94 -2.83 9.64 2.15
CA GLY A 94 -3.85 8.74 2.67
C GLY A 94 -4.24 9.05 4.11
N ALA A 95 -3.25 9.18 5.01
CA ALA A 95 -3.48 9.51 6.42
C ALA A 95 -4.18 10.87 6.59
N ALA A 96 -3.78 11.89 5.82
CA ALA A 96 -4.42 13.21 5.83
C ALA A 96 -5.88 13.15 5.34
N ALA A 97 -6.16 12.37 4.29
CA ALA A 97 -7.51 12.19 3.77
C ALA A 97 -8.42 11.45 4.76
N ALA A 98 -7.89 10.45 5.48
CA ALA A 98 -8.61 9.75 6.53
C ALA A 98 -8.94 10.68 7.70
N ARG A 99 -7.94 11.43 8.19
CA ARG A 99 -8.11 12.42 9.26
C ARG A 99 -9.18 13.47 8.91
N ALA A 100 -9.16 14.00 7.69
CA ALA A 100 -10.12 14.99 7.22
C ALA A 100 -11.58 14.46 7.19
N GLN A 101 -11.75 13.15 7.13
CA GLN A 101 -13.06 12.49 7.03
C GLN A 101 -13.45 11.76 8.33
N GLY A 102 -12.65 11.87 9.39
CA GLY A 102 -12.92 11.22 10.67
C GLY A 102 -12.73 9.70 10.65
N VAL A 103 -11.98 9.18 9.68
CA VAL A 103 -11.70 7.75 9.50
C VAL A 103 -10.49 7.39 10.36
N ARG A 104 -10.60 6.31 11.13
CA ARG A 104 -9.51 5.85 12.00
C ARG A 104 -8.32 5.39 11.17
N THR A 105 -7.12 5.86 11.48
CA THR A 105 -5.90 5.47 10.74
C THR A 105 -5.00 4.58 11.59
N VAL A 106 -4.75 3.35 11.15
CA VAL A 106 -3.79 2.43 11.77
C VAL A 106 -2.56 2.30 10.87
N LEU A 107 -1.38 2.56 11.43
CA LEU A 107 -0.11 2.35 10.75
C LEU A 107 0.56 1.07 11.25
N THR A 108 0.94 0.19 10.31
CA THR A 108 1.96 -0.83 10.55
C THR A 108 3.30 -0.22 10.16
N PRO A 109 4.19 0.13 11.11
CA PRO A 109 5.42 0.87 10.83
C PRO A 109 6.53 -0.06 10.28
N ALA A 110 6.26 -0.70 9.14
CA ALA A 110 7.15 -1.63 8.46
C ALA A 110 7.24 -1.30 6.97
N PRO A 111 8.44 -1.36 6.35
CA PRO A 111 9.74 -1.61 6.99
C PRO A 111 10.18 -0.47 7.92
N ALA A 112 11.02 -0.79 8.91
CA ALA A 112 11.49 0.19 9.89
C ALA A 112 12.28 1.32 9.21
N ARG A 113 11.81 2.56 9.39
CA ARG A 113 12.45 3.79 8.87
C ARG A 113 12.06 4.99 9.75
N PRO A 114 12.80 6.11 9.67
CA PRO A 114 12.38 7.35 10.32
C PRO A 114 11.00 7.79 9.81
N LEU A 115 10.12 8.17 10.73
CA LEU A 115 8.77 8.64 10.42
C LEU A 115 8.72 10.17 10.60
N PRO A 116 8.13 10.90 9.64
CA PRO A 116 7.92 12.34 9.79
C PRO A 116 6.90 12.60 10.90
N ARG A 117 7.09 13.69 11.66
CA ARG A 117 6.20 14.04 12.78
C ARG A 117 4.74 14.19 12.34
N GLU A 118 4.51 14.78 11.17
CA GLU A 118 3.18 14.91 10.57
C GLU A 118 2.47 13.56 10.41
N LEU A 119 3.16 12.48 10.03
CA LEU A 119 2.53 11.15 9.94
C LEU A 119 2.12 10.66 11.33
N LEU A 120 2.96 10.86 12.34
CA LEU A 120 2.67 10.46 13.71
C LEU A 120 1.47 11.20 14.31
N GLU A 121 1.20 12.43 13.86
CA GLU A 121 0.05 13.24 14.28
C GLU A 121 -1.25 12.82 13.58
N LEU A 122 -1.16 12.03 12.49
CA LEU A 122 -2.29 11.60 11.66
C LEU A 122 -2.74 10.16 11.94
N VAL A 123 -2.01 9.39 12.76
CA VAL A 123 -2.33 7.99 13.11
C VAL A 123 -3.00 7.90 14.48
N ASP A 124 -3.83 6.87 14.69
CA ASP A 124 -4.64 6.62 15.91
C ASP A 124 -4.29 5.30 16.64
#